data_AF-X1MBD3-F1
#
_entry.id   AF-X1MBD3-F1
#
_cell.length_a   1.000
_cell.length_b   1.000
_cell.length_c   1.000
_cell.angle_alpha   90.00
_cell.angle_beta   90.00
_cell.angle_gamma   90.00
#
_symmetry.space_group_name_H-M   'P 1'
#
loop_
_entity.id
_entity.type
_entity.pdbx_description
1 polymer ?
#
loop_
_entity_poly.entity_id
_entity_poly.type
_entity_poly.pdbx_seq_one_letter_code
_entity_poly.pdbx_strand_id
1 'polypeptide(L)'
;MGLFRTEFLFLDDSSTAPSEETQVAAYRQVLEAFPEGRVVVRVLDAGADKPLDFLTPDDEPNPALGVRGLRSLLEHPEVLRTQLRALARAVEGLPVHLE
;
A
#
# COMPACT_ATOMS: atom_id res chain seq x y z
N MET A 1 15.77 3.99 -2.55
CA MET A 1 14.73 4.49 -1.61
C MET A 1 14.58 3.53 -0.44
N GLY A 2 14.93 3.94 0.78
CA GLY A 2 14.94 3.05 1.95
C GLY A 2 13.57 2.64 2.51
N LEU A 3 12.52 3.40 2.18
CA LEU A 3 11.13 3.09 2.51
C LEU A 3 10.19 3.88 1.58
N PHE A 4 9.37 3.18 0.81
CA PHE A 4 8.25 3.75 0.06
C PHE A 4 6.96 3.47 0.83
N ARG A 5 6.33 4.54 1.31
CA ARG A 5 5.09 4.48 2.09
C ARG A 5 3.91 4.59 1.14
N THR A 6 3.11 3.52 1.02
CA THR A 6 2.01 3.48 0.05
C THR A 6 0.77 4.22 0.54
N GLU A 7 0.69 4.65 1.81
CA GLU A 7 -0.54 5.22 2.36
C GLU A 7 -1.07 6.42 1.56
N PHE A 8 -0.20 7.24 0.98
CA PHE A 8 -0.63 8.39 0.16
C PHE A 8 -1.50 7.99 -1.03
N LEU A 9 -1.23 6.83 -1.64
CA LEU A 9 -2.02 6.31 -2.76
C LEU A 9 -3.46 5.93 -2.36
N PHE A 10 -3.67 5.61 -1.10
CA PHE A 10 -4.98 5.22 -0.56
C PHE A 10 -5.72 6.41 0.06
N LEU A 11 -5.06 7.55 0.23
CA LEU A 11 -5.64 8.76 0.83
C LEU A 11 -6.23 9.73 -0.19
N ASP A 12 -5.97 9.51 -1.49
CA ASP A 12 -6.56 10.32 -2.57
C ASP A 12 -8.09 10.15 -2.64
N ASP A 13 -8.60 8.95 -2.32
CA ASP A 13 -10.00 8.67 -2.05
C ASP A 13 -10.11 7.78 -0.79
N SER A 14 -10.60 8.34 0.31
CA SER A 14 -10.73 7.61 1.58
C SER A 14 -11.90 6.62 1.59
N SER A 15 -12.83 6.72 0.63
CA SER A 15 -14.04 5.91 0.57
C SER A 15 -13.84 4.59 -0.18
N THR A 16 -12.88 4.54 -1.11
CA THR A 16 -12.61 3.34 -1.91
C THR A 16 -11.12 3.06 -2.07
N ALA A 17 -10.75 1.77 -2.07
CA ALA A 17 -9.38 1.38 -2.35
C ALA A 17 -9.02 1.65 -3.82
N PRO A 18 -7.81 2.16 -4.13
CA PRO A 18 -7.35 2.36 -5.49
C PRO A 18 -7.29 1.01 -6.23
N SER A 19 -7.71 1.03 -7.50
CA SER A 19 -7.67 -0.16 -8.35
C SER A 19 -6.24 -0.69 -8.55
N GLU A 20 -6.12 -1.96 -8.92
CA GLU A 20 -4.84 -2.57 -9.24
C GLU A 20 -4.07 -1.76 -10.30
N GLU A 21 -4.73 -1.32 -11.36
CA GLU A 21 -4.12 -0.52 -12.44
C GLU A 21 -3.53 0.80 -11.91
N THR A 22 -4.28 1.50 -11.06
CA THR A 22 -3.82 2.74 -10.42
C THR A 22 -2.59 2.47 -9.55
N GLN A 23 -2.61 1.37 -8.80
CA GLN A 23 -1.47 0.96 -7.98
C GLN A 23 -0.24 0.59 -8.83
N VAL A 24 -0.42 -0.17 -9.90
CA VAL A 24 0.67 -0.52 -10.85
C VAL A 24 1.31 0.75 -11.40
N ALA A 25 0.49 1.71 -11.88
CA ALA A 25 1.00 2.94 -12.45
C ALA A 25 1.83 3.75 -11.45
N ALA A 26 1.34 3.89 -10.21
CA ALA A 26 2.06 4.61 -9.15
C ALA A 26 3.37 3.91 -8.77
N TYR A 27 3.34 2.60 -8.55
CA TYR A 27 4.54 1.84 -8.18
C TYR A 27 5.58 1.83 -9.28
N ARG A 28 5.16 1.68 -10.54
CA ARG A 28 6.07 1.67 -11.69
C ARG A 28 6.82 2.99 -11.83
N GLN A 29 6.15 4.13 -11.65
CA GLN A 29 6.82 5.44 -11.67
C GLN A 29 7.95 5.55 -10.64
N VAL A 30 7.73 5.02 -9.43
CA VAL A 30 8.77 4.99 -8.40
C VAL A 30 9.91 4.07 -8.81
N LEU A 31 9.62 2.85 -9.27
CA LEU A 31 10.64 1.86 -9.64
C LEU A 31 11.51 2.34 -10.81
N GLU A 32 10.91 2.95 -11.83
CA GLU A 32 11.62 3.50 -13.00
C GLU A 32 12.53 4.69 -12.63
N ALA A 33 12.21 5.43 -11.57
CA ALA A 33 13.07 6.50 -11.06
C ALA A 33 14.32 5.99 -10.31
N PHE A 34 14.38 4.70 -9.96
CA PHE A 34 15.49 4.07 -9.24
C PHE A 34 15.97 2.78 -9.94
N PRO A 35 16.44 2.84 -11.21
CA PRO A 35 16.73 1.65 -12.01
C PRO A 35 17.86 0.77 -11.47
N GLU A 36 18.79 1.33 -10.69
CA GLU A 36 19.93 0.62 -10.07
C GLU A 36 19.83 0.59 -8.53
N GLY A 37 18.73 1.09 -7.97
CA GLY A 37 18.56 1.31 -6.54
C GLY A 37 17.59 0.34 -5.89
N ARG A 38 17.83 0.00 -4.62
CA ARG A 38 16.85 -0.75 -3.82
C ARG A 38 15.67 0.17 -3.45
N VAL A 39 14.45 -0.29 -3.71
CA VAL A 39 13.19 0.34 -3.25
C VAL A 39 12.50 -0.62 -2.29
N VAL A 40 12.43 -0.25 -1.01
CA VAL A 40 11.71 -1.05 -0.01
C VAL A 40 10.28 -0.54 0.07
N VAL A 41 9.31 -1.30 -0.43
CA VAL A 41 7.90 -0.91 -0.36
C VAL A 41 7.27 -1.43 0.93
N ARG A 42 6.63 -0.54 1.68
CA ARG A 42 5.77 -0.92 2.80
C ARG A 42 4.34 -1.02 2.30
N VAL A 43 3.72 -2.19 2.47
CA VAL A 43 2.27 -2.36 2.26
C VAL A 43 1.48 -1.37 3.13
N LEU A 44 0.22 -1.13 2.77
CA LEU A 44 -0.63 -0.14 3.41
C LEU A 44 -0.62 -0.24 4.95
N ASP A 45 -0.16 0.82 5.63
CA ASP A 45 -0.26 0.99 7.08
C ASP A 45 -1.47 1.87 7.42
N ALA A 46 -2.68 1.31 7.36
CA ALA A 46 -3.95 1.99 7.68
C ALA A 46 -4.21 2.05 9.21
N GLY A 47 -5.03 3.00 9.67
CA GLY A 47 -5.55 3.03 11.06
C GLY A 47 -4.88 4.00 12.04
N ALA A 48 -4.23 5.07 11.57
CA ALA A 48 -3.72 6.14 12.43
C ALA A 48 -4.43 7.48 12.13
N ASP A 49 -3.69 8.54 11.83
CA ASP A 49 -4.17 9.93 11.76
C ASP A 49 -5.18 10.22 10.63
N LYS A 50 -5.43 9.25 9.74
CA LYS A 50 -6.39 9.36 8.63
C LYS A 50 -7.13 8.03 8.46
N PRO A 51 -8.38 7.93 8.92
CA PRO A 51 -9.17 6.72 8.73
C PRO A 51 -9.47 6.54 7.24
N LEU A 52 -9.35 5.30 6.80
CA LEU A 52 -9.87 4.83 5.52
C LEU A 52 -11.19 4.14 5.83
N ASP A 53 -12.30 4.66 5.30
CA ASP A 53 -13.66 4.23 5.66
C ASP A 53 -13.88 2.73 5.37
N PHE A 54 -13.13 2.19 4.41
CA PHE A 54 -13.17 0.79 4.00
C PHE A 54 -12.25 -0.15 4.81
N LEU A 55 -11.45 0.37 5.76
CA LEU A 55 -10.46 -0.42 6.54
C LEU A 55 -10.41 -0.11 8.03
N THR A 56 -10.92 1.05 8.47
CA THR A 56 -10.69 1.53 9.83
C THR A 56 -11.98 1.43 10.64
N PRO A 57 -12.00 0.69 11.76
CA PRO A 57 -13.15 0.70 12.67
C PRO A 57 -13.34 2.09 13.29
N ASP A 58 -14.57 2.58 13.35
CA ASP A 58 -14.88 3.94 13.80
C ASP A 58 -14.66 4.17 15.32
N ASP A 59 -14.68 3.11 16.14
CA ASP A 59 -14.84 3.21 17.60
C ASP A 59 -13.71 2.56 18.42
N GLU A 60 -12.45 2.67 17.97
CA GLU A 60 -11.31 2.10 18.71
C GLU A 60 -10.73 3.07 19.76
N PRO A 61 -10.71 2.72 21.07
CA PRO A 61 -10.27 3.65 22.13
C PRO A 61 -8.81 4.10 22.04
N ASN A 62 -7.96 3.30 21.39
CA ASN A 62 -6.56 3.63 21.14
C ASN A 62 -6.11 3.08 19.77
N PRO A 63 -6.18 3.91 18.71
CA PRO A 63 -5.78 3.50 17.36
C PRO A 63 -4.32 3.06 17.25
N ALA A 64 -3.42 3.57 18.09
CA ALA A 64 -2.01 3.18 18.06
C ALA A 64 -1.79 1.72 18.51
N LEU A 65 -2.62 1.22 19.43
CA LEU A 65 -2.58 -0.16 19.90
C LEU A 65 -3.60 -1.07 19.19
N GLY A 66 -4.49 -0.47 18.40
CA GLY A 66 -5.63 -1.09 17.76
C GLY A 66 -5.37 -1.89 16.48
N VAL A 67 -6.42 -2.17 15.72
CA VAL A 67 -6.36 -2.90 14.44
C VAL A 67 -5.83 -1.97 13.34
N ARG A 68 -4.50 -2.02 13.15
CA ARG A 68 -3.79 -1.18 12.18
C ARG A 68 -2.77 -1.93 11.34
N GLY A 69 -2.41 -1.31 10.22
CA GLY A 69 -1.43 -1.80 9.25
C GLY A 69 -1.69 -3.24 8.82
N LEU A 70 -0.72 -4.13 9.03
CA LEU A 70 -0.87 -5.53 8.61
C LEU A 70 -2.09 -6.20 9.27
N ARG A 71 -2.46 -5.84 10.50
CA ARG A 71 -3.63 -6.43 11.17
C ARG A 71 -4.92 -6.11 10.41
N SER A 72 -5.12 -4.86 9.99
CA SER A 72 -6.24 -4.47 9.13
C SER A 72 -6.19 -5.20 7.79
N LEU A 73 -5.01 -5.31 7.18
CA LEU A 73 -4.85 -6.03 5.91
C LEU A 73 -5.11 -7.54 6.00
N LEU A 74 -4.97 -8.15 7.18
CA LEU A 74 -5.34 -9.54 7.42
C LEU A 74 -6.85 -9.73 7.54
N GLU A 75 -7.57 -8.73 8.05
CA GLU A 75 -9.04 -8.70 8.06
C GLU A 75 -9.63 -8.37 6.68
N HIS A 76 -8.87 -7.65 5.86
CA HIS A 76 -9.22 -7.21 4.50
C HIS A 76 -8.24 -7.76 3.44
N PRO A 77 -8.18 -9.10 3.26
CA PRO A 77 -7.15 -9.75 2.46
C PRO A 77 -7.22 -9.38 0.96
N GLU A 78 -8.35 -8.94 0.45
CA GLU A 78 -8.52 -8.43 -0.91
C GLU A 78 -7.69 -7.17 -1.18
N VAL A 79 -7.58 -6.26 -0.20
CA VAL A 79 -6.75 -5.05 -0.33
C VAL A 79 -5.28 -5.44 -0.40
N LEU A 80 -4.84 -6.33 0.49
CA LEU A 80 -3.47 -6.85 0.48
C LEU A 80 -3.15 -7.59 -0.83
N ARG A 81 -4.04 -8.49 -1.28
CA ARG A 81 -3.85 -9.24 -2.53
C ARG A 81 -3.74 -8.31 -3.74
N THR A 82 -4.60 -7.30 -3.82
CA THR A 82 -4.58 -6.31 -4.89
C THR A 82 -3.26 -5.55 -4.89
N GLN A 83 -2.79 -5.13 -3.71
CA GLN A 83 -1.52 -4.42 -3.57
C GLN A 83 -0.32 -5.27 -3.96
N LEU A 84 -0.27 -6.53 -3.52
CA LEU A 84 0.82 -7.45 -3.87
C LEU A 84 0.83 -7.78 -5.37
N ARG A 85 -0.35 -7.99 -5.98
CA ARG A 85 -0.47 -8.17 -7.44
C ARG A 85 -0.01 -6.94 -8.22
N ALA A 86 -0.37 -5.75 -7.76
CA ALA A 86 0.07 -4.51 -8.38
C ALA A 86 1.59 -4.35 -8.30
N LEU A 87 2.22 -4.67 -7.16
CA LEU A 87 3.69 -4.65 -7.03
C LEU A 87 4.36 -5.65 -7.96
N ALA A 88 3.85 -6.89 -8.02
CA ALA A 88 4.36 -7.92 -8.92
C ALA A 88 4.28 -7.49 -10.40
N ARG A 89 3.17 -6.87 -10.81
CA ARG A 89 3.02 -6.35 -12.17
C ARG A 89 3.86 -5.10 -12.44
N ALA A 90 4.08 -4.25 -11.43
CA ALA A 90 4.86 -3.03 -11.60
C ALA A 90 6.33 -3.31 -11.93
N VAL A 91 6.90 -4.41 -11.44
CA VAL A 91 8.28 -4.83 -11.75
C VAL A 91 8.43 -5.54 -13.10
N GLU A 92 7.34 -5.97 -13.74
CA GLU A 92 7.42 -6.68 -15.01
C GLU A 92 8.15 -5.84 -16.07
N GLY A 93 9.20 -6.44 -16.66
CA GLY A 93 10.04 -5.80 -17.69
C GLY A 93 11.05 -4.78 -17.16
N LEU A 94 11.16 -4.57 -15.85
CA LEU A 94 12.19 -3.74 -15.24
C LEU A 94 13.38 -4.61 -14.79
N PRO A 95 14.61 -4.06 -14.76
CA PRO A 95 15.78 -4.75 -14.20
C PRO A 95 15.75 -4.76 -12.65
N VAL A 96 14.56 -4.86 -12.06
CA VAL A 96 14.31 -4.81 -10.62
C VAL A 96 13.77 -6.15 -10.16
N HIS A 97 14.31 -6.67 -9.06
CA HIS A 97 13.86 -7.91 -8.45
C HIS A 97 13.01 -7.60 -7.21
N LEU A 98 11.85 -8.25 -7.09
CA LEU A 98 11.11 -8.31 -5.83
C LEU A 98 11.70 -9.44 -4.98
N GLU A 99 12.05 -9.10 -3.74
CA GLU A 99 12.59 -10.01 -2.72
C GLU A 99 11.71 -9.98 -1.47
#